data_AF-A0A956IZL8-F1
#
_entry.id   AF-A0A956IZL8-F1
#
_cell.length_a   1.000
_cell.length_b   1.000
_cell.length_c   1.000
_cell.angle_alpha   90.00
_cell.angle_beta   90.00
_cell.angle_gamma   90.00
#
_symmetry.space_group_name_H-M   'P 1'
#
loop_
_entity.id
_entity.type
_entity.pdbx_description
1 polymer ?
#
loop_
_entity_poly.entity_id
_entity_poly.type
_entity_poly.pdbx_seq_one_letter_code
_entity_poly.pdbx_strand_id
1 'polypeptide(L)'
;MSKRRFPRFALAALLPGFAALLVAPSAQAFPGFFVGKDDQPRLSAATQIVIMHRDQRTVVTVMTDYDGPSQEFALVMPLPEDVSMDHVVTLKREFVTRIDELTAPRFHEFWEMDPCESGTPEQEWERNLKANTDT
;
A
#
# COMPACT_ATOMS: atom_id res chain seq x y z
N MET A 1 6.63 10.40 61.91
CA MET A 1 7.14 10.21 60.53
C MET A 1 6.99 8.75 60.11
N SER A 2 5.90 8.39 59.43
CA SER A 2 5.65 7.02 58.96
C SER A 2 6.19 6.88 57.53
N LYS A 3 7.27 6.11 57.36
CA LYS A 3 7.84 5.81 56.05
C LYS A 3 6.91 4.82 55.34
N ARG A 4 6.10 5.30 54.38
CA ARG A 4 5.32 4.46 53.47
C ARG A 4 6.29 3.59 52.67
N ARG A 5 6.40 2.31 53.03
CA ARG A 5 7.12 1.30 52.24
C ARG A 5 6.29 1.01 51.00
N PHE A 6 6.66 1.61 49.86
CA PHE A 6 6.09 1.24 48.57
C PHE A 6 6.35 -0.25 48.32
N PRO A 7 5.33 -1.06 47.98
CA PRO A 7 5.50 -2.48 47.75
C PRO A 7 6.30 -2.67 46.46
N ARG A 8 7.54 -3.19 46.57
CA ARG A 8 8.40 -3.56 45.44
C ARG A 8 7.72 -4.54 44.45
N PHE A 9 6.65 -5.19 44.87
CA PHE A 9 5.83 -6.09 44.06
C PHE A 9 4.99 -5.39 42.98
N ALA A 10 4.65 -4.10 43.14
CA ALA A 10 3.87 -3.38 42.13
C ALA A 10 4.70 -3.09 40.85
N LEU A 11 6.03 -2.96 40.97
CA LEU A 11 6.92 -2.72 39.83
C LEU A 11 7.25 -4.01 39.06
N ALA A 12 7.27 -5.16 39.74
CA ALA A 12 7.62 -6.45 39.16
C ALA A 12 6.50 -7.05 38.26
N ALA A 13 5.24 -6.69 38.51
CA ALA A 13 4.11 -7.12 37.68
C ALA A 13 3.94 -6.31 36.38
N LEU A 14 4.56 -5.12 36.29
CA LEU A 14 4.48 -4.24 35.12
C LEU A 14 5.35 -4.71 33.95
N LEU A 15 6.49 -5.34 34.24
CA LEU A 15 7.43 -5.87 33.25
C LEU A 15 6.86 -7.00 32.36
N PRO A 16 6.21 -8.06 32.90
CA PRO A 16 5.61 -9.10 32.05
C PRO A 16 4.38 -8.57 31.29
N GLY A 17 3.61 -7.65 31.87
CA GLY A 17 2.50 -6.99 31.15
C GLY A 17 2.97 -6.13 29.97
N PHE A 18 4.09 -5.43 30.12
CA PHE A 18 4.70 -4.67 29.03
C PHE A 18 5.31 -5.58 27.95
N ALA A 19 5.91 -6.71 28.34
CA ALA A 19 6.44 -7.70 27.39
C ALA A 19 5.33 -8.32 26.52
N ALA A 20 4.12 -8.52 27.07
CA ALA A 20 2.97 -9.02 26.31
C ALA A 20 2.47 -8.03 25.24
N LEU A 21 2.67 -6.72 25.43
CA LEU A 21 2.32 -5.69 24.43
C LEU A 21 3.28 -5.66 23.23
N LEU A 22 4.45 -6.28 23.33
CA LEU A 22 5.44 -6.33 22.24
C LEU A 22 5.20 -7.49 21.25
N VAL A 23 4.31 -8.43 21.58
CA VAL A 23 3.99 -9.57 20.72
C VAL A 23 2.68 -9.28 19.99
N ALA A 24 2.72 -8.37 19.02
CA ALA A 24 1.61 -8.21 18.09
C ALA A 24 1.62 -9.37 17.08
N PRO A 25 0.52 -10.13 16.92
CA PRO A 25 0.43 -11.13 15.87
C PRO A 25 0.45 -10.45 14.50
N SER A 26 0.99 -11.14 13.49
CA SER A 26 0.93 -10.67 12.11
C SER A 26 -0.52 -10.64 11.63
N ALA A 27 -1.01 -9.46 11.30
CA ALA A 27 -2.31 -9.31 10.65
C ALA A 27 -2.18 -9.74 9.19
N GLN A 28 -2.76 -10.88 8.84
CA GLN A 28 -2.89 -11.28 7.44
C GLN A 28 -4.07 -10.52 6.82
N ALA A 29 -3.75 -9.36 6.24
CA ALA A 29 -4.70 -8.52 5.53
C ALA A 29 -4.60 -8.79 4.02
N PHE A 30 -5.10 -9.95 3.58
CA PHE A 30 -5.35 -10.19 2.16
C PHE A 30 -6.86 -10.06 1.92
N PRO A 31 -7.32 -9.31 0.91
CA PRO A 31 -8.74 -9.07 0.69
C PRO A 31 -9.51 -10.31 0.20
N GLY A 32 -8.88 -11.49 0.12
CA GLY A 32 -9.51 -12.70 -0.37
C GLY A 32 -8.79 -13.98 0.04
N PHE A 33 -9.00 -15.05 -0.72
CA PHE A 33 -8.20 -16.28 -0.68
C PHE A 33 -8.42 -17.11 -1.95
N PHE A 34 -7.45 -17.97 -2.29
CA PHE A 34 -7.58 -18.92 -3.41
C PHE A 34 -8.20 -20.24 -2.94
N VAL A 35 -9.06 -20.82 -3.78
CA VAL A 35 -9.64 -22.16 -3.60
C VAL A 35 -9.26 -23.01 -4.81
N GLY A 36 -8.77 -24.22 -4.57
CA GLY A 36 -8.41 -25.18 -5.61
C GLY A 36 -8.90 -26.59 -5.28
N LYS A 37 -8.84 -27.50 -6.25
CA LYS A 37 -9.22 -28.91 -6.07
C LYS A 37 -8.16 -29.75 -5.37
N ASP A 38 -6.91 -29.27 -5.36
CA ASP A 38 -5.75 -29.93 -4.79
C ASP A 38 -5.20 -29.15 -3.59
N ASP A 39 -4.32 -29.79 -2.82
CA ASP A 39 -3.67 -29.22 -1.64
C ASP A 39 -2.38 -28.43 -1.98
N GLN A 40 -2.12 -28.12 -3.26
CA GLN A 40 -0.94 -27.34 -3.62
C GLN A 40 -1.14 -25.86 -3.26
N PRO A 41 -0.10 -25.19 -2.73
CA PRO A 41 -0.20 -23.79 -2.37
C PRO A 41 -0.43 -22.91 -3.61
N ARG A 42 -1.25 -21.88 -3.43
CA ARG A 42 -1.56 -20.84 -4.42
C ARG A 42 -1.32 -19.50 -3.79
N LEU A 43 -0.40 -18.72 -4.34
CA LEU A 43 0.15 -17.53 -3.74
C LEU A 43 -0.08 -16.32 -4.65
N SER A 44 -0.12 -15.14 -4.02
CA SER A 44 -0.04 -13.84 -4.68
C SER A 44 1.07 -13.06 -4.00
N ALA A 45 2.01 -12.54 -4.79
CA ALA A 45 3.09 -11.70 -4.26
C ALA A 45 2.67 -10.23 -4.23
N ALA A 46 1.82 -9.79 -5.17
CA ALA A 46 1.38 -8.41 -5.29
C ALA A 46 -0.09 -8.29 -5.68
N THR A 47 -0.80 -7.41 -4.96
CA THR A 47 -2.16 -7.00 -5.29
C THR A 47 -2.21 -5.50 -5.52
N GLN A 48 -2.67 -5.10 -6.69
CA GLN A 48 -2.90 -3.71 -7.07
C GLN A 48 -4.40 -3.41 -6.95
N ILE A 49 -4.73 -2.31 -6.27
CA ILE A 49 -6.10 -1.85 -6.08
C ILE A 49 -6.20 -0.44 -6.64
N VAL A 50 -7.06 -0.26 -7.65
CA VAL A 50 -7.38 1.05 -8.21
C VAL A 50 -8.79 1.42 -7.77
N ILE A 51 -8.90 2.55 -7.07
CA ILE A 51 -10.18 3.06 -6.58
C ILE A 51 -10.46 4.38 -7.31
N MET A 52 -11.65 4.46 -7.91
CA MET A 52 -12.19 5.71 -8.42
C MET A 52 -13.47 6.02 -7.66
N HIS A 53 -13.54 7.22 -7.11
CA HIS A 53 -14.73 7.72 -6.46
C HIS A 53 -15.20 9.01 -7.14
N ARG A 54 -16.47 9.04 -7.52
CA ARG A 54 -17.11 10.22 -8.11
C ARG A 54 -18.57 10.28 -7.68
N ASP A 55 -18.95 11.39 -7.04
CA ASP A 55 -20.31 11.65 -6.55
C ASP A 55 -20.80 10.52 -5.62
N GLN A 56 -21.79 9.74 -6.06
CA GLN A 56 -22.32 8.58 -5.33
C GLN A 56 -21.89 7.24 -5.95
N ARG A 57 -20.83 7.22 -6.76
CA ARG A 57 -20.33 6.01 -7.43
C ARG A 57 -18.88 5.75 -7.05
N THR A 58 -18.62 4.54 -6.60
CA THR A 58 -17.27 4.03 -6.34
C THR A 58 -17.03 2.82 -7.21
N VAL A 59 -15.94 2.85 -7.98
CA VAL A 59 -15.46 1.72 -8.77
C VAL A 59 -14.17 1.24 -8.15
N VAL A 60 -14.12 -0.04 -7.80
CA VAL A 60 -12.93 -0.70 -7.25
C VAL A 60 -12.48 -1.74 -8.27
N THR A 61 -11.27 -1.58 -8.78
CA THR A 61 -10.60 -2.58 -9.61
C THR A 61 -9.53 -3.27 -8.78
N VAL A 62 -9.62 -4.60 -8.70
CA VAL A 62 -8.63 -5.44 -8.01
C VAL A 62 -7.89 -6.27 -9.04
N MET A 63 -6.56 -6.20 -9.02
CA MET A 63 -5.67 -6.98 -9.88
C MET A 63 -4.65 -7.69 -9.01
N THR A 64 -4.67 -9.01 -9.03
CA THR A 64 -3.83 -9.88 -8.21
C THR A 64 -3.02 -10.78 -9.12
N ASP A 65 -1.73 -10.95 -8.82
CA ASP A 65 -0.91 -11.97 -9.46
C ASP A 65 -1.23 -13.37 -8.92
N TYR A 66 -0.88 -14.40 -9.69
CA TYR A 66 -1.13 -15.79 -9.33
C TYR A 66 0.14 -16.61 -9.54
N ASP A 67 0.59 -17.27 -8.49
CA ASP A 67 1.62 -18.29 -8.52
C ASP A 67 1.07 -19.60 -7.95
N GLY A 68 1.00 -20.63 -8.78
CA GLY A 68 0.41 -21.91 -8.42
C GLY A 68 0.15 -22.82 -9.63
N PRO A 69 -0.46 -24.00 -9.41
CA PRO A 69 -0.76 -24.95 -10.48
C PRO A 69 -1.73 -24.38 -11.53
N SER A 70 -1.65 -24.86 -12.76
CA SER A 70 -2.57 -24.46 -13.85
C SER A 70 -3.96 -25.13 -13.79
N GLN A 71 -4.22 -25.99 -12.79
CA GLN A 71 -5.54 -26.58 -12.55
C GLN A 71 -6.57 -25.52 -12.15
N GLU A 72 -7.85 -25.82 -12.37
CA GLU A 72 -8.98 -24.95 -12.02
C GLU A 72 -8.91 -24.48 -10.56
N PHE A 73 -8.96 -23.17 -10.39
CA PHE A 73 -8.99 -22.50 -9.10
C PHE A 73 -9.96 -21.31 -9.14
N ALA A 74 -10.34 -20.80 -7.97
CA ALA A 74 -11.13 -19.59 -7.82
C ALA A 74 -10.47 -18.63 -6.83
N LEU A 75 -10.52 -17.33 -7.12
CA LEU A 75 -10.23 -16.27 -6.15
C LEU A 75 -11.56 -15.85 -5.50
N VAL A 76 -11.65 -15.95 -4.19
CA VAL A 76 -12.83 -15.54 -3.40
C VAL A 76 -12.50 -14.26 -2.67
N MET A 77 -13.31 -13.21 -2.86
CA MET A 77 -13.20 -11.93 -2.14
C MET A 77 -14.57 -11.51 -1.61
N PRO A 78 -14.67 -10.95 -0.39
CA PRO A 78 -15.90 -10.37 0.10
C PRO A 78 -16.20 -9.07 -0.66
N LEU A 79 -17.46 -8.91 -1.07
CA LEU A 79 -17.94 -7.71 -1.72
C LEU A 79 -19.01 -7.04 -0.84
N PRO A 80 -19.16 -5.70 -0.92
CA PRO A 80 -20.30 -5.01 -0.35
C PRO A 80 -21.64 -5.53 -0.91
N GLU A 81 -22.70 -5.46 -0.09
CA GLU A 81 -24.03 -6.00 -0.41
C GLU A 81 -24.70 -5.32 -1.62
N ASP A 82 -24.36 -4.06 -1.90
CA ASP A 82 -24.92 -3.26 -2.99
C ASP A 82 -24.29 -3.56 -4.36
N VAL A 83 -23.31 -4.45 -4.43
CA VAL A 83 -22.68 -4.86 -5.70
C VAL A 83 -23.53 -5.92 -6.39
N SER A 84 -24.15 -5.56 -7.52
CA SER A 84 -24.85 -6.51 -8.39
C SER A 84 -23.92 -7.17 -9.41
N MET A 85 -24.27 -8.37 -9.87
CA MET A 85 -23.48 -9.09 -10.90
C MET A 85 -23.36 -8.33 -12.22
N ASP A 86 -24.36 -7.52 -12.57
CA ASP A 86 -24.34 -6.69 -13.78
C ASP A 86 -23.25 -5.60 -13.73
N HIS A 87 -22.74 -5.29 -12.54
CA HIS A 87 -21.65 -4.33 -12.34
C HIS A 87 -20.26 -5.01 -12.23
N VAL A 88 -20.20 -6.34 -12.26
CA VAL A 88 -18.94 -7.10 -12.18
C VAL A 88 -18.43 -7.32 -13.60
N VAL A 89 -17.36 -6.61 -13.95
CA VAL A 89 -16.74 -6.68 -15.29
C VAL A 89 -15.27 -7.02 -15.19
N THR A 90 -14.76 -7.70 -16.21
CA THR A 90 -13.33 -7.95 -16.37
C THR A 90 -12.68 -6.84 -17.18
N LEU A 91 -11.44 -6.50 -16.85
CA LEU A 91 -10.66 -5.47 -17.52
C LEU A 91 -9.32 -6.04 -17.95
N LYS A 92 -8.74 -5.44 -18.99
CA LYS A 92 -7.39 -5.79 -19.44
C LYS A 92 -6.35 -5.24 -18.47
N ARG A 93 -5.26 -5.99 -18.26
CA ARG A 93 -4.13 -5.59 -17.41
C ARG A 93 -3.50 -4.26 -17.81
N GLU A 94 -3.47 -3.96 -19.11
CA GLU A 94 -2.89 -2.73 -19.68
C GLU A 94 -3.46 -1.44 -19.07
N PHE A 95 -4.74 -1.43 -18.66
CA PHE A 95 -5.34 -0.27 -18.01
C PHE A 95 -4.76 -0.02 -16.61
N VAL A 96 -4.55 -1.08 -15.83
CA VAL A 96 -3.96 -0.98 -14.49
C VAL A 96 -2.49 -0.58 -14.60
N THR A 97 -1.75 -1.18 -15.53
CA THR A 97 -0.33 -0.82 -15.79
C THR A 97 -0.18 0.66 -16.12
N ARG A 98 -1.05 1.22 -16.96
CA ARG A 98 -0.99 2.65 -17.28
C ARG A 98 -1.22 3.55 -16.07
N ILE A 99 -2.14 3.19 -15.16
CA ILE A 99 -2.36 3.96 -13.92
C ILE A 99 -1.15 3.83 -12.99
N ASP A 100 -0.57 2.64 -12.87
CA ASP A 100 0.65 2.39 -12.09
C ASP A 100 1.81 3.27 -12.57
N GLU A 101 2.06 3.32 -13.87
CA GLU A 101 3.08 4.19 -14.48
C GLU A 101 2.82 5.68 -14.23
N LEU A 102 1.56 6.12 -14.34
CA LEU A 102 1.17 7.52 -14.13
C LEU A 102 1.31 7.96 -12.66
N THR A 103 1.02 7.05 -11.74
CA THR A 103 1.04 7.28 -10.29
C THR A 103 2.37 6.93 -9.64
N ALA A 104 3.32 6.37 -10.42
CA ALA A 104 4.64 6.02 -9.95
C ALA A 104 5.31 7.20 -9.23
N PRO A 105 5.97 6.96 -8.07
CA PRO A 105 6.72 7.99 -7.38
C PRO A 105 7.74 8.64 -8.31
N ARG A 106 7.72 9.97 -8.37
CA ARG A 106 8.69 10.76 -9.12
C ARG A 106 9.56 11.55 -8.14
N PHE A 107 10.86 11.49 -8.35
CA PHE A 107 11.80 12.36 -7.65
C PHE A 107 11.82 13.72 -8.37
N HIS A 108 11.72 14.79 -7.60
CA HIS A 108 11.88 16.14 -8.09
C HIS A 108 12.73 16.91 -7.08
N GLU A 109 13.74 17.62 -7.57
CA GLU A 109 14.69 18.34 -6.75
C GLU A 109 14.47 19.83 -6.91
N PHE A 110 13.66 20.41 -6.03
CA PHE A 110 13.45 21.84 -6.03
C PHE A 110 14.66 22.54 -5.41
N TRP A 111 15.37 23.34 -6.20
CA TRP A 111 16.41 24.25 -5.71
C TRP A 111 15.81 25.63 -5.45
N GLU A 112 15.94 26.12 -4.21
CA GLU A 112 15.58 27.49 -3.87
C GLU A 112 16.79 28.41 -4.05
N MET A 113 16.59 29.58 -4.64
CA MET A 113 17.63 30.61 -4.74
C MET A 113 17.97 31.16 -3.35
N ASP A 114 19.25 31.46 -3.10
CA ASP A 114 19.65 32.09 -1.84
C ASP A 114 18.92 33.45 -1.69
N PRO A 115 18.14 33.66 -0.62
CA PRO A 115 17.39 34.90 -0.41
C PRO A 115 18.26 36.14 -0.27
N CYS A 116 19.59 35.99 -0.07
CA CYS A 116 20.54 37.09 -0.02
C CYS A 116 21.11 37.48 -1.40
N GLU A 117 20.80 36.72 -2.46
CA GLU A 117 21.30 36.96 -3.80
C GLU A 117 20.39 37.95 -4.54
N SER A 118 20.92 39.13 -4.88
CA SER A 118 20.14 40.26 -5.44
C SER A 118 19.71 40.11 -6.92
N GLY A 119 19.68 38.87 -7.44
CA GLY A 119 19.30 38.56 -8.82
C GLY A 119 17.79 38.37 -9.01
N THR A 120 17.34 38.39 -10.27
CA THR A 120 16.00 37.86 -10.60
C THR A 120 15.96 36.37 -10.28
N PRO A 121 14.93 35.87 -9.58
CA PRO A 121 14.82 34.45 -9.27
C PRO A 121 14.72 33.63 -10.55
N GLU A 122 15.80 32.92 -10.89
CA GLU A 122 15.81 31.89 -11.92
C GLU A 122 15.13 30.66 -11.34
N GLN A 123 13.95 30.34 -11.88
CA GLN A 123 13.17 29.19 -11.41
C GLN A 123 13.63 27.94 -12.16
N GLU A 124 13.66 26.80 -11.48
CA GLU A 124 14.16 25.55 -12.06
C GLU A 124 13.43 25.14 -13.37
N TRP A 125 12.13 25.45 -13.49
CA TRP A 125 11.34 25.18 -14.70
C TRP A 125 11.74 26.02 -15.92
N GLU A 126 12.60 27.03 -15.75
CA GLU A 126 13.20 27.81 -16.83
C GLU A 126 14.56 27.24 -17.26
N ARG A 127 15.14 26.33 -16.47
CA ARG A 127 16.47 25.76 -16.68
C ARG A 127 16.40 24.60 -17.69
N ASN A 128 17.17 24.69 -18.77
CA ASN A 128 17.17 23.68 -19.83
C ASN A 128 18.04 22.47 -19.44
N LEU A 129 17.43 21.46 -18.81
CA LEU A 129 18.10 20.27 -18.27
C LEU A 129 18.41 19.17 -19.30
N LYS A 130 18.47 19.50 -20.60
CA LYS A 130 18.86 18.50 -21.61
C LYS A 130 20.29 18.04 -21.33
N ALA A 131 20.45 16.75 -20.99
CA ALA A 131 21.76 16.13 -20.84
C ALA A 131 22.52 16.23 -22.16
N ASN A 132 23.74 16.79 -22.13
CA ASN A 132 24.56 16.89 -23.32
C ASN A 132 25.10 15.50 -23.66
N THR A 133 24.63 14.92 -24.75
CA THR A 133 24.98 13.57 -25.22
C THR A 133 26.30 13.50 -26.00
N ASP A 134 27.18 14.48 -25.82
CA ASP A 134 28.52 14.46 -26.42
C ASP A 134 29.48 13.72 -25.49
N THR A 135 29.52 12.38 -25.60
CA THR A 135 30.67 11.55 -25.23
C THR A 135 30.74 10.33 -26.14
#